data_AF-A0A353N426-F1
#
_entry.id   AF-A0A353N426-F1
#
_cell.length_a   1.000
_cell.length_b   1.000
_cell.length_c   1.000
_cell.angle_alpha   90.00
_cell.angle_beta   90.00
_cell.angle_gamma   90.00
#
_symmetry.space_group_name_H-M   'P 1'
#
loop_
_entity.id
_entity.type
_entity.pdbx_description
1 polymer ?
#
loop_
_entity_poly.entity_id
_entity_poly.type
_entity_poly.pdbx_seq_one_letter_code
_entity_poly.pdbx_strand_id
1 'polypeptide(L)' 'METENARLSGEVQSKHDGIFASIQNVLGEIAKKEGYSIILEKSVVYYGGEDLTDKVISAFKSNGK' A
#
# COMPACT_ATOMS: atom_id res chain seq x y z
N MET A 1 8.53 20.45 24.05
CA MET A 1 9.16 19.60 23.01
C MET A 1 8.46 18.26 22.88
N GLU A 2 8.22 17.52 23.96
CA GLU A 2 7.59 16.19 23.91
C GLU A 2 6.15 16.20 23.36
N THR A 3 5.32 17.17 23.74
CA THR A 3 3.94 17.30 23.25
C THR A 3 3.87 17.52 21.74
N GLU A 4 4.78 18.35 21.20
CA GLU A 4 4.81 18.65 19.76
C GLU A 4 5.34 17.45 18.96
N ASN A 5 6.35 16.73 19.50
CA ASN A 5 6.82 15.48 18.89
C ASN A 5 5.73 14.41 18.86
N ALA A 6 4.94 14.28 19.93
CA ALA A 6 3.82 13.34 19.98
C ALA A 6 2.72 13.71 18.95
N ARG A 7 2.40 15.01 18.84
CA ARG A 7 1.45 15.52 17.84
C ARG A 7 1.91 15.22 16.41
N LEU A 8 3.17 15.54 16.09
CA LEU A 8 3.76 15.29 14.78
C LEU A 8 3.80 13.79 14.46
N SER A 9 4.16 12.95 15.44
CA SER A 9 4.18 11.49 15.25
C SER A 9 2.78 10.94 14.98
N GLY A 10 1.75 11.44 15.67
CA GLY A 10 0.36 11.06 15.42
C GLY A 10 -0.14 11.48 14.04
N GLU A 11 0.25 12.67 13.57
CA GLU A 11 -0.10 13.14 12.23
C GLU A 11 0.57 12.30 11.13
N VAL A 12 1.84 11.96 11.30
CA VAL A 12 2.58 11.07 10.40
C VAL A 12 1.92 9.69 10.35
N GLN A 13 1.57 9.11 11.50
CA GLN A 13 0.92 7.80 11.57
C GLN A 13 -0.45 7.82 10.87
N SER A 14 -1.27 8.85 11.12
CA SER A 14 -2.59 8.98 10.49
C SER A 14 -2.50 9.08 8.96
N LYS A 15 -1.55 9.88 8.45
CA LYS A 15 -1.29 9.97 7.00
C LYS A 15 -0.80 8.65 6.43
N HIS A 16 0.10 7.97 7.14
CA HIS A 16 0.61 6.65 6.76
C HIS A 16 -0.53 5.64 6.63
N ASP A 17 -1.41 5.56 7.63
CA ASP A 17 -2.54 4.62 7.64
C ASP A 17 -3.53 4.91 6.49
N GLY A 18 -3.78 6.18 6.19
CA GLY A 18 -4.64 6.58 5.07
C GLY A 18 -4.07 6.18 3.71
N ILE A 19 -2.75 6.37 3.51
CA ILE A 19 -2.05 5.93 2.30
C ILE A 19 -2.11 4.39 2.20
N PHE A 20 -1.83 3.70 3.30
CA PHE A 20 -1.83 2.24 3.34
C PHE A 20 -3.20 1.64 2.99
N ALA A 21 -4.29 2.17 3.57
CA ALA A 21 -5.65 1.75 3.23
C ALA A 21 -5.97 1.96 1.75
N SER A 22 -5.50 3.06 1.16
CA SER A 22 -5.68 3.34 -0.27
C SER A 22 -4.91 2.36 -1.16
N ILE A 23 -3.69 1.96 -0.76
CA ILE A 23 -2.92 0.91 -1.44
C ILE A 23 -3.64 -0.44 -1.35
N GLN A 24 -4.20 -0.80 -0.18
CA GLN A 24 -4.96 -2.04 -0.01
C GLN A 24 -6.19 -2.11 -0.93
N ASN A 25 -6.88 -0.99 -1.12
CA ASN A 25 -8.01 -0.93 -2.06
C ASN A 25 -7.56 -1.20 -3.50
N VAL A 26 -6.47 -0.57 -3.96
CA VAL A 26 -5.90 -0.78 -5.30
C VAL A 26 -5.45 -2.24 -5.49
N LEU A 27 -4.79 -2.83 -4.48
CA LEU A 27 -4.42 -4.24 -4.49
C LEU A 27 -5.66 -5.15 -4.62
N GLY A 28 -6.74 -4.84 -3.90
CA GLY A 28 -7.99 -5.58 -3.98
C GLY A 28 -8.66 -5.51 -5.36
N GLU A 29 -8.60 -4.36 -6.03
CA GLU A 29 -9.09 -4.19 -7.40
C GLU A 29 -8.27 -5.01 -8.40
N ILE A 30 -6.94 -4.94 -8.33
CA ILE A 30 -6.02 -5.70 -9.18
C ILE A 30 -6.21 -7.21 -8.96
N ALA A 31 -6.27 -7.65 -7.69
CA ALA A 31 -6.47 -9.05 -7.33
C ALA A 31 -7.73 -9.64 -7.97
N LYS A 32 -8.86 -8.93 -7.87
CA LYS A 32 -10.13 -9.35 -8.47
C LYS A 32 -10.08 -9.35 -10.00
N LYS A 33 -9.49 -8.31 -10.60
CA LYS A 33 -9.43 -8.15 -12.05
C LYS A 33 -8.57 -9.21 -12.72
N GLU A 34 -7.47 -9.59 -12.08
CA GLU A 34 -6.44 -10.46 -12.67
C GLU A 34 -6.45 -11.89 -12.09
N GLY A 35 -7.32 -12.15 -11.12
CA GLY A 35 -7.55 -13.51 -10.60
C GLY A 35 -6.53 -13.98 -9.57
N TYR A 36 -5.82 -13.07 -8.90
CA TYR A 36 -4.91 -13.44 -7.81
C TYR A 36 -5.70 -13.85 -6.56
N SER A 37 -5.42 -15.04 -6.04
CA SER A 37 -6.01 -15.52 -4.78
C SER A 37 -5.23 -15.08 -3.54
N ILE A 38 -3.91 -14.84 -3.68
CA ILE A 38 -3.01 -14.45 -2.59
C ILE A 38 -2.00 -13.45 -3.14
N ILE A 39 -1.72 -12.40 -2.38
CA ILE A 39 -0.62 -11.46 -2.60
C ILE A 39 0.26 -11.49 -1.35
N LEU A 40 1.58 -11.58 -1.55
CA LEU A 40 2.56 -11.66 -0.47
C LEU A 40 3.43 -10.41 -0.46
N GLU A 41 3.83 -9.97 0.73
CA GLU A 41 4.83 -8.93 0.91
C GLU A 41 6.19 -9.39 0.37
N LYS A 42 6.90 -8.51 -0.33
CA LYS A 42 8.19 -8.87 -0.95
C LYS A 42 9.23 -9.34 0.06
N SER A 43 9.17 -8.82 1.29
CA SER A 43 10.09 -9.16 2.38
C SER A 43 10.04 -10.63 2.79
N VAL A 44 8.94 -11.35 2.52
CA VAL A 44 8.80 -12.78 2.84
C VAL A 44 9.02 -13.69 1.63
N VAL A 45 9.33 -13.14 0.46
CA VAL A 45 9.50 -13.87 -0.81
C VAL A 45 10.96 -13.83 -1.24
N TYR A 46 11.62 -15.00 -1.25
CA TYR A 46 13.00 -15.12 -1.73
C TYR A 46 13.08 -15.20 -3.26
N TYR A 47 12.18 -15.96 -3.90
CA TYR A 47 12.14 -16.15 -5.35
C TYR A 47 10.73 -16.52 -5.82
N GLY A 48 10.41 -16.16 -7.08
CA GLY A 48 9.15 -16.48 -7.74
C GLY A 48 8.05 -15.44 -7.50
N GLY A 49 6.87 -15.75 -8.04
CA GLY A 49 5.73 -14.84 -8.05
C GLY A 49 5.83 -13.75 -9.10
N GLU A 50 4.68 -13.21 -9.51
CA GLU A 50 4.64 -11.99 -10.30
C GLU A 50 4.81 -10.79 -9.36
N ASP A 51 5.72 -9.88 -9.72
CA ASP A 51 5.90 -8.65 -8.98
C ASP A 51 4.85 -7.61 -9.42
N LEU A 52 3.93 -7.27 -8.52
CA LEU A 52 2.85 -6.33 -8.79
C LEU A 52 3.22 -4.89 -8.47
N THR A 53 4.41 -4.60 -7.92
CA THR A 53 4.77 -3.28 -7.38
C THR A 53 4.55 -2.15 -8.39
N ASP A 54 5.11 -2.25 -9.60
CA ASP A 54 4.96 -1.19 -10.61
C ASP A 54 3.52 -1.02 -11.10
N LYS A 55 2.76 -2.12 -11.17
CA LYS A 55 1.35 -2.14 -11.55
C LYS A 55 0.49 -1.41 -10.51
N VAL A 56 0.73 -1.70 -9.22
CA VAL A 56 0.07 -1.05 -8.09
C VAL A 56 0.44 0.43 -8.04
N ILE A 57 1.72 0.79 -8.22
CA ILE A 57 2.16 2.20 -8.28
C ILE A 57 1.42 2.95 -9.39
N SER A 58 1.31 2.35 -10.56
CA SER A 58 0.64 2.95 -11.72
C SER A 58 -0.86 3.15 -11.46
N ALA A 59 -1.53 2.13 -10.93
CA ALA A 59 -2.95 2.19 -10.59
C ALA A 59 -3.26 3.17 -9.44
N PHE A 60 -2.39 3.23 -8.43
CA PHE A 60 -2.52 4.16 -7.32
C PHE A 60 -2.43 5.61 -7.79
N LYS A 61 -1.46 5.92 -8.66
CA LYS A 61 -1.31 7.26 -9.24
C LYS A 61 -2.48 7.63 -10.14
N SER A 62 -3.10 6.68 -10.85
CA SER A 62 -4.26 6.95 -11.71
C SER A 62 -5.56 7.15 -10.93
N ASN A 63 -5.71 6.50 -9.75
CA ASN A 63 -6.88 6.64 -8.90
C ASN A 63 -6.86 7.92 -8.06
N GLY A 64 -5.69 8.55 -7.88
CA GLY A 64 -5.53 9.85 -7.22
C GLY A 64 -5.88 11.06 -8.09
N LYS A 65 -6.99 11.01 -8.83
CA LYS A 65 -7.61 12.22 -9.42
C LYS A 65 -8.19 13.12 -8.34
#